data_AF-A0A645GTA6-F1
#
_entry.id   AF-A0A645GTA6-F1
#
_cell.length_a   1.000
_cell.length_b   1.000
_cell.length_c   1.000
_cell.angle_alpha   90.00
_cell.angle_beta   90.00
_cell.angle_gamma   90.00
#
_symmetry.space_group_name_H-M   'P 1'
#
loop_
_entity.id
_entity.type
_entity.pdbx_description
1 polymer ?
#
loop_
_entity_poly.entity_id
_entity_poly.type
_entity_poly.pdbx_seq_one_letter_code
_entity_poly.pdbx_strand_id
1 'polypeptide(L)'
;MGKPLNGDAAQQLGLVTAALDDIDWEDEIRIAMEERAAMSPDALTGLEANLRFASQENMVTRIFGRLSAWQNWIFNRPNAVGEKGALKLYGTGQKAGFDFNRV
;
A
#
# COMPACT_ATOMS: atom_id res chain seq x y z
N MET A 1 -24.15 -24.11 14.41
CA MET A 1 -22.85 -23.82 15.04
C MET A 1 -21.74 -24.40 14.15
N GLY A 2 -20.59 -23.73 14.05
CA GLY A 2 -19.44 -24.20 13.26
C GLY A 2 -18.68 -25.36 13.93
N LYS A 3 -17.85 -26.09 13.16
CA LYS A 3 -16.96 -27.15 13.65
C LYS A 3 -15.54 -26.59 13.91
N PRO A 4 -14.82 -27.06 14.94
CA PRO A 4 -13.43 -26.68 15.16
C PRO A 4 -12.53 -27.24 14.04
N LEU A 5 -11.52 -26.47 13.65
CA LEU A 5 -10.50 -26.84 12.66
C LEU A 5 -9.12 -26.74 13.31
N ASN A 6 -8.24 -27.69 13.01
CA ASN A 6 -6.81 -27.60 13.34
C ASN A 6 -6.04 -26.84 12.24
N GLY A 7 -4.74 -26.61 12.45
CA GLY A 7 -3.88 -25.87 11.51
C GLY A 7 -3.90 -26.45 10.10
N ASP A 8 -3.63 -27.76 9.96
CA ASP A 8 -3.60 -28.44 8.67
C ASP A 8 -4.93 -28.33 7.91
N ALA A 9 -6.05 -28.55 8.60
CA ALA A 9 -7.37 -28.43 7.98
C ALA A 9 -7.67 -26.99 7.56
N ALA A 10 -7.24 -26.00 8.34
CA ALA A 10 -7.40 -24.59 7.98
C ALA A 10 -6.55 -24.21 6.75
N GLN A 11 -5.31 -24.71 6.65
CA GLN A 11 -4.44 -24.49 5.50
C GLN A 11 -4.98 -25.16 4.23
N GLN A 12 -5.44 -26.42 4.31
CA GLN A 12 -6.04 -27.14 3.18
C GLN A 12 -7.29 -26.42 2.63
N LEU A 13 -8.03 -25.71 3.49
CA LEU A 13 -9.18 -24.90 3.10
C LEU A 13 -8.80 -23.49 2.59
N GLY A 14 -7.51 -23.12 2.62
CA GLY A 14 -7.02 -21.79 2.23
C GLY A 14 -7.42 -20.67 3.19
N LEU A 15 -7.75 -21.00 4.44
CA LEU A 15 -8.17 -20.01 5.45
C LEU A 15 -6.99 -19.32 6.13
N VAL A 16 -5.81 -19.95 6.07
CA VAL A 16 -4.55 -19.41 6.59
C VAL A 16 -3.47 -19.54 5.52
N THR A 17 -2.42 -18.73 5.61
CA THR A 17 -1.29 -18.76 4.67
C THR A 17 -0.43 -20.02 4.84
N ALA A 18 -0.14 -20.41 6.08
CA ALA A 18 0.61 -21.61 6.43
C ALA A 18 0.24 -22.08 7.85
N ALA A 19 0.32 -23.39 8.09
CA ALA A 19 0.26 -24.04 9.38
C ALA A 19 1.63 -24.67 9.65
N LEU A 20 2.46 -23.94 10.40
CA LEU A 20 3.81 -24.36 10.76
C LEU A 20 3.79 -25.19 12.05
N ASP A 21 4.70 -26.14 12.18
CA ASP A 21 4.90 -26.88 13.42
C ASP A 21 5.72 -26.08 14.44
N ASP A 22 5.93 -26.64 15.62
CA ASP A 22 6.67 -25.99 16.71
C ASP A 22 8.17 -25.85 16.44
N ILE A 23 8.72 -26.58 15.47
CA ILE A 23 10.12 -26.53 15.08
C ILE A 23 10.35 -25.40 14.09
N ASP A 24 9.49 -25.26 13.08
CA ASP A 24 9.65 -24.29 12.00
C ASP A 24 9.09 -22.90 12.34
N TRP A 25 8.17 -22.81 13.31
CA TRP A 25 7.44 -21.57 13.63
C TRP A 25 8.35 -20.36 13.90
N GLU A 26 9.35 -20.52 14.78
CA GLU A 26 10.16 -19.39 15.22
C GLU A 26 10.99 -18.79 14.08
N ASP A 27 11.56 -19.63 13.22
CA ASP A 27 12.43 -19.18 12.14
C ASP A 27 11.65 -18.63 10.95
N GLU A 28 10.60 -19.32 10.49
CA GLU A 28 9.81 -18.88 9.34
C GLU A 28 9.10 -17.55 9.59
N ILE A 29 8.49 -17.37 10.78
CA ILE A 29 7.83 -16.11 11.13
C ILE A 29 8.87 -14.99 11.28
N ARG A 30 10.02 -15.26 11.92
CA ARG A 30 11.09 -14.28 12.06
C ARG A 30 11.61 -13.83 10.70
N ILE A 31 11.91 -14.76 9.79
CA ILE A 31 12.38 -14.44 8.44
C ILE A 31 11.35 -13.60 7.70
N ALA A 32 10.07 -13.98 7.72
CA ALA A 32 9.02 -13.19 7.06
C ALA A 32 8.91 -11.75 7.61
N MET A 33 9.14 -11.57 8.91
CA MET A 33 9.17 -10.24 9.54
C MET A 33 10.44 -9.45 9.17
N GLU A 34 11.59 -10.09 9.14
CA GLU A 34 12.87 -9.49 8.75
C GLU A 34 12.83 -9.04 7.29
N GLU A 35 12.35 -9.89 6.38
CA GLU A 35 12.15 -9.55 4.96
C GLU A 35 11.20 -8.35 4.82
N ARG A 36 10.11 -8.33 5.58
CA ARG A 36 9.15 -7.23 5.58
C ARG A 36 9.78 -5.91 6.01
N ALA A 37 10.69 -5.94 6.97
CA ALA A 37 11.42 -4.76 7.44
C ALA A 37 12.54 -4.33 6.47
N ALA A 38 13.13 -5.27 5.72
CA ALA A 38 14.22 -5.00 4.79
C ALA A 38 13.76 -4.44 3.43
N MET A 39 12.51 -4.69 3.03
CA MET A 39 11.96 -4.24 1.76
C MET A 39 11.54 -2.76 1.77
N SER A 40 11.53 -2.13 0.58
CA SER A 40 11.07 -0.74 0.44
C SER A 40 9.61 -0.58 0.91
N PRO A 41 9.33 0.34 1.86
CA PRO A 41 7.97 0.54 2.37
C PRO A 41 7.03 1.06 1.28
N ASP A 42 7.53 1.86 0.34
CA ASP A 42 6.74 2.39 -0.78
C ASP A 42 6.29 1.26 -1.72
N ALA A 43 7.22 0.35 -2.05
CA ALA A 43 6.93 -0.79 -2.91
C ALA A 43 5.93 -1.76 -2.26
N LEU A 44 6.12 -2.05 -0.96
CA LEU A 44 5.22 -2.92 -0.20
C LEU A 44 3.81 -2.33 -0.08
N THR A 45 3.70 -1.02 0.13
CA THR A 45 2.40 -0.33 0.18
C THR A 45 1.67 -0.46 -1.17
N GLY A 46 2.39 -0.26 -2.28
CA GLY A 46 1.84 -0.47 -3.62
C GLY A 46 1.41 -1.92 -3.87
N LEU A 47 2.23 -2.89 -3.45
CA LEU A 47 1.91 -4.31 -3.57
C LEU A 47 0.65 -4.68 -2.79
N GLU A 48 0.55 -4.28 -1.52
CA GLU A 48 -0.60 -4.57 -0.67
C GLU A 48 -1.89 -3.96 -1.19
N ALA A 49 -1.83 -2.71 -1.68
CA ALA A 49 -2.99 -2.04 -2.26
C ALA A 49 -3.56 -2.81 -3.45
N ASN A 50 -2.70 -3.43 -4.27
CA ASN A 50 -3.12 -4.22 -5.42
C ASN A 50 -3.60 -5.62 -5.00
N LEU A 51 -2.84 -6.36 -4.18
CA LEU A 51 -3.20 -7.73 -3.81
C LEU A 51 -4.49 -7.81 -3.00
N ARG A 52 -4.73 -6.87 -2.07
CA ARG A 52 -5.93 -6.88 -1.22
C ARG A 52 -7.20 -6.47 -1.96
N PHE A 53 -7.09 -5.66 -3.03
CA PHE A 53 -8.22 -5.08 -3.75
C PHE A 53 -8.20 -5.39 -5.25
N ALA A 54 -7.65 -6.54 -5.65
CA ALA A 54 -7.37 -6.89 -7.05
C ALA A 54 -8.60 -7.12 -7.94
N SER A 55 -9.76 -7.49 -7.37
CA SER A 55 -10.82 -8.12 -8.16
C SER A 55 -12.01 -7.22 -8.49
N GLN A 56 -12.64 -6.61 -7.49
CA GLN A 56 -13.88 -5.84 -7.70
C GLN A 56 -13.70 -4.39 -7.28
N GLU A 57 -13.98 -3.47 -8.20
CA GLU A 57 -14.01 -2.05 -7.91
C GLU A 57 -15.42 -1.57 -7.54
N ASN A 58 -15.51 -0.75 -6.50
CA ASN A 58 -16.68 0.03 -6.14
C ASN A 58 -16.27 1.50 -5.96
N MET A 59 -17.22 2.37 -5.64
CA MET A 59 -16.91 3.80 -5.46
C MET A 59 -15.80 4.04 -4.43
N VAL A 60 -15.83 3.31 -3.31
CA VAL A 60 -14.87 3.47 -2.20
C VAL A 60 -13.49 2.96 -2.60
N THR A 61 -13.38 1.78 -3.24
CA THR A 61 -12.08 1.27 -3.70
C THR A 61 -11.51 2.13 -4.83
N ARG A 62 -12.35 2.76 -5.65
CA ARG A 62 -11.90 3.75 -6.66
C ARG A 62 -11.40 5.05 -6.04
N ILE A 63 -11.99 5.49 -4.92
CA ILE A 63 -11.48 6.63 -4.15
C ILE A 63 -10.09 6.31 -3.62
N PHE A 64 -9.92 5.19 -2.89
CA PHE A 64 -8.62 4.85 -2.29
C PHE A 64 -7.57 4.33 -3.29
N GLY A 65 -7.99 3.73 -4.39
CA GLY A 65 -7.11 3.30 -5.48
C GLY A 65 -6.86 4.46 -6.43
N ARG A 66 -7.69 4.59 -7.47
CA ARG A 66 -7.47 5.52 -8.58
C ARG A 66 -7.30 6.97 -8.13
N LEU A 67 -8.22 7.52 -7.34
CA LEU A 67 -8.16 8.94 -6.97
C LEU A 67 -6.98 9.22 -6.03
N SER A 68 -6.87 8.48 -4.93
CA SER A 68 -5.81 8.70 -3.94
C SER A 68 -4.42 8.38 -4.48
N ALA A 69 -4.22 7.36 -5.31
CA ALA A 69 -2.90 7.08 -5.89
C ALA A 69 -2.42 8.23 -6.80
N TRP A 70 -3.30 8.75 -7.66
CA TRP A 70 -2.99 9.93 -8.48
C TRP A 70 -2.72 11.16 -7.60
N GLN A 71 -3.49 11.34 -6.54
CA GLN A 71 -3.29 12.46 -5.62
C GLN A 71 -1.96 12.36 -4.85
N ASN A 72 -1.57 11.16 -4.39
CA ASN A 72 -0.29 10.93 -3.73
C ASN A 72 0.88 11.25 -4.66
N TRP A 73 0.76 10.90 -5.95
CA TRP A 73 1.75 11.26 -6.95
C TRP A 73 1.84 12.79 -7.16
N ILE A 74 0.71 13.50 -7.19
CA ILE A 74 0.71 14.98 -7.26
C ILE A 74 1.37 15.58 -6.03
N PHE A 75 1.09 15.06 -4.84
CA PHE A 75 1.62 15.59 -3.57
C PHE A 75 3.11 15.39 -3.38
N ASN A 76 3.73 14.43 -4.05
CA ASN A 76 5.18 14.23 -4.01
C ASN A 76 5.95 15.06 -5.05
N ARG A 77 5.29 15.97 -5.80
CA ARG A 77 5.94 16.76 -6.86
C ARG A 77 6.05 18.26 -6.55
N PRO A 78 7.12 18.93 -7.03
CA PRO A 78 7.41 20.32 -6.69
C PRO A 78 6.34 21.31 -7.19
N ASN A 79 5.62 21.00 -8.27
CA ASN A 79 4.52 21.84 -8.76
C ASN A 79 3.43 22.06 -7.68
N ALA A 80 3.18 21.06 -6.82
CA ALA A 80 2.20 21.18 -5.74
C ALA A 80 2.83 21.73 -4.44
N VAL A 81 3.86 21.03 -3.92
CA VAL A 81 4.39 21.24 -2.55
C VAL A 81 5.73 21.99 -2.48
N GLY A 82 6.37 22.27 -3.62
CA GLY A 82 7.65 22.96 -3.69
C GLY A 82 7.58 24.42 -3.20
N GLU A 83 8.73 25.06 -2.96
CA GLU A 83 8.79 26.44 -2.46
C GLU A 83 8.05 27.46 -3.33
N LYS A 84 8.12 27.30 -4.66
CA LYS A 84 7.36 28.09 -5.64
C LYS A 84 6.15 27.33 -6.20
N GLY A 85 5.71 26.29 -5.49
CA GLY A 85 4.58 25.45 -5.83
C GLY A 85 3.23 26.10 -5.52
N ALA A 86 2.16 25.52 -6.06
CA ALA A 86 0.81 26.09 -5.97
C ALA A 86 0.33 26.26 -4.53
N LEU A 87 0.59 25.29 -3.64
CA LEU A 87 0.06 25.30 -2.28
C LEU A 87 0.73 26.39 -1.42
N LYS A 88 2.04 26.58 -1.54
CA LYS A 88 2.78 27.55 -0.72
C LYS A 88 2.57 29.00 -1.16
N LEU A 89 2.31 29.23 -2.44
CA LEU A 89 2.09 30.58 -2.97
C LEU A 89 0.63 31.05 -2.86
N TYR A 90 -0.28 30.17 -2.43
CA TYR A 90 -1.67 30.55 -2.20
C TYR A 90 -1.77 31.72 -1.21
N GLY A 91 -2.47 32.80 -1.61
CA GLY A 91 -2.62 34.02 -0.82
C GLY A 91 -1.45 35.02 -0.87
N THR A 92 -0.33 34.67 -1.50
CA THR A 92 0.85 35.57 -1.58
C THR A 92 0.78 36.61 -2.72
N GLY A 93 -0.13 36.43 -3.68
CA GLY A 93 -0.21 37.24 -4.91
C GLY A 93 0.86 36.90 -5.95
N GLN A 94 1.77 35.95 -5.68
CA GLN A 94 2.81 35.51 -6.61
C GLN A 94 2.32 34.37 -7.50
N LYS A 95 2.80 34.32 -8.75
CA LYS A 95 2.48 33.25 -9.70
C LYS A 95 3.38 32.03 -9.47
N ALA A 96 2.78 30.83 -9.44
CA ALA A 96 3.51 29.58 -9.29
C ALA A 96 4.43 29.27 -10.49
N GLY A 97 5.59 28.70 -10.19
CA GLY A 97 6.57 28.25 -11.18
C GLY A 97 6.37 26.77 -11.47
N PHE A 98 5.59 26.46 -12.52
CA PHE A 98 5.30 25.08 -12.91
C PHE A 98 6.30 24.56 -13.95
N ASP A 99 6.69 23.29 -13.80
CA ASP A 99 7.20 22.48 -14.92
C ASP A 99 6.01 22.04 -15.80
N PHE A 100 6.03 22.42 -17.07
CA PHE A 100 4.97 22.17 -18.04
C PHE A 100 5.17 20.88 -18.85
N ASN A 101 6.27 20.15 -18.61
CA ASN A 101 6.49 18.86 -19.25
C ASN A 101 5.50 17.82 -18.70
N ARG A 102 4.91 17.03 -19.61
CA ARG A 102 4.05 15.90 -19.24
C ARG A 102 4.89 14.69 -18.84
N VAL A 103 4.29 13.80 -18.04
CA VAL A 103 4.83 12.49 -17.63
C VAL A 103 3.94 11.39 -18.20
#